data_AF-A0A495LCX6-F1
#
_entry.id   AF-A0A495LCX6-F1
#
_cell.length_a   1.000
_cell.length_b   1.000
_cell.length_c   1.000
_cell.angle_alpha   90.00
_cell.angle_beta   90.00
_cell.angle_gamma   90.00
#
_symmetry.space_group_name_H-M   'P 1'
#
loop_
_entity.id
_entity.type
_entity.pdbx_description
1 polymer ?
#
loop_
_entity_poly.entity_id
_entity_poly.type
_entity_poly.pdbx_seq_one_letter_code
_entity_poly.pdbx_strand_id
1 'polypeptide(L)'
;MSDHGDLPLPEGFENLLRAAASGAGSGSPFGFGYFEERPRPSRRRPRREETATYRVRVEISGTKPPVWRRLELDSDLFLNEVHTILQAAFGWEDYHLHGFSSGGSYYSREAELYLCPFEAQEGKPGLPEEQVRLDEVLAEKGDRLTYLYDFGDDWEHLITLQAVLPRQEGAPRARCTAGKRAAPSEDCGGAPGYEFVSAATDPEHPHHAEALAEYQRFYGQEPDPDRAPVPFDIEEVNTALAAVSGPLPAHLPGPIADLLESVPNQMLRVRLLVLAAKACARDADEMGPATVKETVRPYSWLMEHVGDNGVKLTGAGYLPPASVREAAESLGLEEKWIGSANRESQTLPVLNLRESAQKAGLLRKSKGRLLLTSAGRAVRDDPRALWDHLAERMPPTPRAEVEQWGCLLMFLLVAAGSRDVPGDIADILTMMGWRVGEGRPVDPMAARDAAYAAWAVLDTLGGWTRGSFSRGCAPTKRGVAFARAALRSPA
;
A
#
# COMPACT_ATOMS: atom_id res chain seq x y z
N MET A 1 6.07 26.56 -43.26
CA MET A 1 5.51 27.62 -44.12
C MET A 1 4.10 27.20 -44.50
N SER A 2 3.12 27.79 -43.81
CA SER A 2 1.67 27.86 -44.10
C SER A 2 1.07 28.44 -42.80
N ASP A 3 1.17 29.73 -42.56
CA ASP A 3 0.28 30.80 -43.04
C ASP A 3 -1.20 30.52 -42.71
N HIS A 4 -1.60 30.88 -41.49
CA HIS A 4 -2.99 31.12 -41.14
C HIS A 4 -3.13 32.59 -40.82
N GLY A 5 -3.85 33.29 -41.70
CA GLY A 5 -4.05 34.73 -41.66
C GLY A 5 -4.79 35.22 -40.42
N ASP A 6 -4.40 36.42 -40.01
CA ASP A 6 -5.08 37.28 -39.05
C ASP A 6 -6.53 37.52 -39.46
N LEU A 7 -7.46 37.06 -38.62
CA LEU A 7 -8.82 37.57 -38.61
C LEU A 7 -8.83 38.86 -37.78
N PRO A 8 -9.43 39.97 -38.27
CA PRO A 8 -9.48 41.20 -37.51
C PRO A 8 -10.36 41.02 -36.27
N LEU A 9 -9.84 41.41 -35.11
CA LEU A 9 -10.58 41.42 -33.85
C LEU A 9 -11.79 42.36 -33.97
N PRO A 10 -12.97 41.99 -33.43
CA PRO A 10 -14.17 42.81 -33.50
C PRO A 10 -13.95 44.20 -32.90
N GLU A 11 -14.52 45.24 -33.52
CA GLU A 11 -14.49 46.61 -33.01
C GLU A 11 -14.95 46.65 -31.54
N GLY A 12 -14.08 47.17 -30.67
CA GLY A 12 -14.27 47.23 -29.22
C GLY A 12 -13.26 46.42 -28.40
N PHE A 13 -12.54 45.47 -29.03
CA PHE A 13 -11.54 44.66 -28.33
C PHE A 13 -10.29 45.47 -27.93
N GLU A 14 -9.90 46.49 -28.71
CA GLU A 14 -8.81 47.41 -28.35
C GLU A 14 -9.13 48.28 -27.12
N ASN A 15 -10.40 48.62 -26.90
CA ASN A 15 -10.82 49.38 -25.72
C ASN A 15 -10.76 48.51 -24.44
N LEU A 16 -11.02 47.21 -24.56
CA LEU A 16 -10.83 46.22 -23.49
C LEU A 16 -9.35 46.03 -23.12
N LEU A 17 -8.46 46.01 -24.12
CA LEU A 17 -7.01 45.94 -23.88
C LEU A 17 -6.44 47.23 -23.27
N ARG A 18 -6.97 48.41 -23.67
CA ARG A 18 -6.60 49.69 -23.02
C ARG A 18 -7.12 49.79 -21.58
N ALA A 19 -8.32 49.30 -21.29
CA ALA A 19 -8.88 49.27 -19.93
C ALA A 19 -8.11 48.30 -19.01
N ALA A 20 -7.63 47.17 -19.55
CA ALA A 20 -6.76 46.24 -18.83
C ALA A 20 -5.35 46.80 -18.57
N ALA A 21 -4.85 47.67 -19.46
CA ALA A 21 -3.53 48.30 -19.34
C ALA A 21 -3.51 49.56 -18.45
N SER A 22 -4.64 50.26 -18.27
CA SER A 22 -4.77 51.38 -17.35
C SER A 22 -5.31 50.92 -16.00
N GLY A 23 -4.41 50.48 -15.11
CA GLY A 23 -4.72 50.09 -13.74
C GLY A 23 -5.32 51.21 -12.89
N ALA A 24 -6.62 51.44 -13.03
CA ALA A 24 -7.45 52.27 -12.15
C ALA A 24 -8.94 51.99 -12.44
N GLY A 25 -9.50 50.94 -11.84
CA GLY A 25 -10.92 50.66 -11.96
C GLY A 25 -11.32 49.41 -11.18
N SER A 26 -12.00 49.60 -10.05
CA SER A 26 -12.60 48.54 -9.25
C SER A 26 -13.63 47.75 -10.06
N GLY A 27 -13.46 46.42 -10.11
CA GLY A 27 -14.50 45.47 -10.52
C GLY A 27 -14.31 44.87 -11.91
N SER A 28 -13.90 43.60 -11.95
CA SER A 28 -13.96 42.75 -13.15
C SER A 28 -15.43 42.41 -13.50
N PRO A 29 -15.81 42.39 -14.80
CA PRO A 29 -17.13 41.94 -15.26
C PRO A 29 -17.29 40.41 -15.25
N PHE A 30 -16.22 39.66 -14.97
CA PHE A 30 -16.25 38.23 -14.67
C PHE A 30 -15.97 38.06 -13.19
N GLY A 31 -17.03 37.79 -12.42
CA GLY A 31 -17.06 37.84 -10.96
C GLY A 31 -16.16 36.84 -10.23
N PHE A 32 -14.85 37.06 -10.27
CA PHE A 32 -13.91 36.62 -9.25
C PHE A 32 -13.55 37.84 -8.39
N GLY A 33 -14.55 38.33 -7.66
CA GLY A 33 -14.24 39.18 -6.51
C GLY A 33 -13.54 38.31 -5.48
N TYR A 34 -12.37 38.75 -5.02
CA TYR A 34 -11.88 38.39 -3.71
C TYR A 34 -12.98 38.82 -2.73
N PHE A 35 -13.91 37.91 -2.43
CA PHE A 35 -14.76 38.08 -1.27
C PHE A 35 -13.78 38.25 -0.11
N GLU A 36 -13.85 39.39 0.58
CA GLU A 36 -13.33 39.46 1.94
C GLU A 36 -13.99 38.29 2.68
N GLU A 37 -13.25 37.19 2.84
CA GLU A 37 -13.69 36.09 3.67
C GLU A 37 -13.83 36.67 5.07
N ARG A 38 -15.06 36.89 5.51
CA ARG A 38 -15.33 37.21 6.90
C ARG A 38 -14.61 36.16 7.75
N PRO A 39 -13.88 36.57 8.81
CA PRO A 39 -13.22 35.62 9.69
C PRO A 39 -14.24 34.57 10.14
N ARG A 40 -13.97 33.31 9.83
CA ARG A 40 -14.86 32.21 10.22
C ARG A 40 -14.83 32.15 11.75
N PRO A 41 -15.97 32.17 12.45
CA PRO A 41 -15.97 32.17 13.90
C PRO A 41 -15.33 30.88 14.41
N SER A 42 -14.44 31.00 15.39
CA SER A 42 -13.88 29.82 16.06
C SER A 42 -15.01 28.99 16.65
N ARG A 43 -15.05 27.71 16.31
CA ARG A 43 -15.97 26.70 16.86
C ARG A 43 -15.30 25.81 17.90
N ARG A 44 -14.00 26.02 18.13
CA ARG A 44 -13.22 25.34 19.17
C ARG A 44 -13.65 25.77 20.58
N ARG A 45 -13.61 24.81 21.50
CA ARG A 45 -13.84 24.96 22.94
C ARG A 45 -12.52 24.79 23.71
N PRO A 46 -12.43 25.21 24.97
CA PRO A 46 -11.24 24.98 25.79
C PRO A 46 -10.89 23.49 25.89
N ARG A 47 -9.59 23.18 25.87
CA ARG A 47 -9.07 21.83 26.09
C ARG A 47 -9.49 21.30 27.45
N ARG A 48 -9.65 19.98 27.55
CA ARG A 48 -9.90 19.32 28.83
C ARG A 48 -8.63 19.28 29.67
N GLU A 49 -8.79 19.43 30.98
CA GLU A 49 -7.69 19.27 31.94
C GLU A 49 -7.26 17.80 32.05
N GLU A 50 -8.22 16.88 32.00
CA GLU A 50 -7.99 15.44 32.05
C GLU A 50 -8.41 14.76 30.75
N THR A 51 -7.54 13.86 30.26
CA THR A 51 -7.82 13.01 29.10
C THR A 51 -8.98 12.07 29.41
N ALA A 52 -9.95 12.01 28.51
CA ALA A 52 -11.09 11.11 28.55
C ALA A 52 -11.06 10.14 27.37
N THR A 53 -11.82 9.05 27.46
CA THR A 53 -12.05 8.17 26.30
C THR A 53 -13.32 8.61 25.58
N TYR A 54 -13.18 9.08 24.35
CA TYR A 54 -14.28 9.45 23.48
C TYR A 54 -14.74 8.24 22.68
N ARG A 55 -16.01 7.87 22.83
CA ARG A 55 -16.64 6.92 21.91
C ARG A 55 -17.27 7.68 20.77
N VAL A 56 -16.71 7.55 19.58
CA VAL A 56 -17.21 8.19 18.35
C VAL A 56 -17.77 7.16 17.39
N ARG A 57 -18.77 7.56 16.61
CA ARG A 57 -19.18 6.84 15.39
C ARG A 57 -18.70 7.64 14.19
N VAL A 58 -17.96 6.99 13.31
CA VAL A 58 -17.51 7.54 12.04
C VAL A 58 -18.31 6.86 10.94
N GLU A 59 -18.97 7.64 10.10
CA GLU A 59 -19.83 7.16 9.02
C GLU A 59 -19.48 7.86 7.71
N ILE A 60 -19.40 7.10 6.61
CA ILE A 60 -19.16 7.67 5.27
C ILE A 60 -20.49 8.14 4.69
N SER A 61 -20.57 9.44 4.42
CA SER A 61 -21.70 10.08 3.76
C SER A 61 -21.92 9.49 2.36
N GLY A 62 -23.18 9.44 1.92
CA GLY A 62 -23.52 9.00 0.55
C GLY A 62 -23.60 7.48 0.33
N THR A 63 -23.25 6.64 1.32
CA THR A 63 -23.31 5.17 1.20
C THR A 63 -24.62 4.57 1.73
N LYS A 64 -25.15 3.52 1.09
CA LYS A 64 -26.38 2.83 1.51
C LYS A 64 -26.32 1.32 1.24
N PRO A 65 -26.38 0.45 2.28
CA PRO A 65 -26.47 0.76 3.72
C PRO A 65 -25.24 1.52 4.25
N PRO A 66 -25.27 2.17 5.44
CA PRO A 66 -24.13 2.99 5.87
C PRO A 66 -22.85 2.16 6.07
N VAL A 67 -21.73 2.67 5.56
CA VAL A 67 -20.38 2.22 5.91
C VAL A 67 -19.92 2.98 7.14
N TRP A 68 -19.57 2.26 8.22
CA TRP A 68 -19.23 2.92 9.49
C TRP A 68 -18.27 2.13 10.38
N ARG A 69 -17.61 2.86 11.27
CA ARG A 69 -16.76 2.35 12.37
C ARG A 69 -17.14 3.04 13.68
N ARG A 70 -17.05 2.35 14.81
CA ARG A 70 -17.17 2.92 16.16
C ARG A 70 -15.83 2.81 16.85
N LEU A 71 -15.26 3.97 17.15
CA LEU A 71 -13.92 4.09 17.73
C LEU A 71 -14.02 4.61 19.16
N GLU A 72 -13.12 4.13 20.00
CA GLU A 72 -12.77 4.69 21.30
C GLU A 72 -11.42 5.38 21.15
N LEU A 73 -11.38 6.69 21.34
CA LEU A 73 -10.24 7.56 21.08
C LEU A 73 -9.87 8.35 22.33
N ASP A 74 -8.59 8.62 22.56
CA ASP A 74 -8.18 9.58 23.58
C ASP A 74 -8.61 10.98 23.17
N SER A 75 -9.22 11.72 24.11
CA SER A 75 -9.75 13.06 23.83
C SER A 75 -8.65 14.08 23.52
N ASP A 76 -7.40 13.78 23.87
CA ASP A 76 -6.26 14.67 23.70
C ASP A 76 -5.51 14.50 22.37
N LEU A 77 -5.98 13.61 21.49
CA LEU A 77 -5.41 13.42 20.16
C LEU A 77 -5.51 14.71 19.35
N PHE A 78 -4.44 15.07 18.65
CA PHE A 78 -4.45 16.11 17.63
C PHE A 78 -5.12 15.61 16.35
N LEU A 79 -5.66 16.52 15.52
CA LEU A 79 -6.41 16.12 14.33
C LEU A 79 -5.55 15.40 13.28
N ASN A 80 -4.25 15.67 13.19
CA ASN A 80 -3.32 14.86 12.36
C ASN A 80 -3.18 13.40 12.86
N GLU A 81 -3.22 13.19 14.19
CA GLU A 81 -3.25 11.83 14.76
C GLU A 81 -4.61 11.15 14.47
N VAL A 82 -5.71 11.91 14.54
CA VAL A 82 -7.05 11.42 14.18
C VAL A 82 -7.12 11.06 12.70
N HIS A 83 -6.54 11.85 11.79
CA HIS A 83 -6.43 11.53 10.37
C HIS A 83 -5.79 10.16 10.15
N THR A 84 -4.62 9.95 10.76
CA THR A 84 -3.91 8.68 10.72
C THR A 84 -4.76 7.50 11.23
N ILE A 85 -5.51 7.72 12.32
CA ILE A 85 -6.45 6.72 12.88
C ILE A 85 -7.60 6.41 11.92
N LEU A 86 -8.13 7.41 11.22
CA LEU A 86 -9.22 7.23 10.25
C LEU A 86 -8.73 6.45 9.02
N GLN A 87 -7.58 6.80 8.46
CA GLN A 87 -6.94 6.05 7.38
C GLN A 87 -6.81 4.57 7.74
N ALA A 88 -6.25 4.26 8.92
CA ALA A 88 -6.12 2.89 9.42
C ALA A 88 -7.47 2.18 9.65
N ALA A 89 -8.50 2.90 10.13
CA ALA A 89 -9.81 2.31 10.44
C ALA A 89 -10.64 1.94 9.19
N PHE A 90 -10.39 2.61 8.07
CA PHE A 90 -11.03 2.35 6.78
C PHE A 90 -10.14 1.60 5.80
N GLY A 91 -8.85 1.41 6.10
CA GLY A 91 -7.92 0.67 5.26
C GLY A 91 -7.47 1.45 4.03
N TRP A 92 -7.34 2.76 4.20
CA TRP A 92 -6.83 3.69 3.20
C TRP A 92 -5.32 3.92 3.35
N GLU A 93 -4.71 4.43 2.30
CA GLU A 93 -3.26 4.47 2.07
C GLU A 93 -2.69 5.90 2.12
N ASP A 94 -3.52 6.90 2.42
CA ASP A 94 -3.15 8.31 2.56
C ASP A 94 -2.52 8.90 1.27
N TYR A 95 -3.12 8.61 0.12
CA TYR A 95 -2.66 9.09 -1.19
C TYR A 95 -3.11 10.50 -1.52
N HIS A 96 -4.24 10.91 -0.96
CA HIS A 96 -4.90 12.13 -1.34
C HIS A 96 -4.88 13.16 -0.22
N LEU A 97 -5.10 14.41 -0.59
CA LEU A 97 -5.27 15.49 0.38
C LEU A 97 -6.51 15.22 1.24
N HIS A 98 -6.45 15.74 2.47
CA HIS A 98 -7.54 15.68 3.42
C HIS A 98 -7.71 17.00 4.16
N GLY A 99 -8.79 17.10 4.92
CA GLY A 99 -9.02 18.19 5.86
C GLY A 99 -10.16 17.87 6.81
N PHE A 100 -10.27 18.66 7.88
CA PHE A 100 -11.38 18.56 8.82
C PHE A 100 -12.19 19.85 8.84
N SER A 101 -13.45 19.76 9.25
CA SER A 101 -14.26 20.94 9.48
C SER A 101 -15.25 20.81 10.63
N SER A 102 -15.43 21.92 11.36
CA SER A 102 -16.48 22.08 12.36
C SER A 102 -17.62 22.94 11.81
N GLY A 103 -18.87 22.60 12.14
CA GLY A 103 -20.03 23.44 11.81
C GLY A 103 -20.73 23.10 10.49
N GLY A 104 -20.50 21.92 9.92
CA GLY A 104 -21.20 21.43 8.73
C GLY A 104 -20.31 20.52 7.88
N SER A 105 -20.70 20.37 6.61
CA SER A 105 -19.84 19.78 5.57
C SER A 105 -18.57 20.62 5.39
N TYR A 106 -17.49 20.01 4.88
CA TYR A 106 -16.22 20.69 4.54
C TYR A 106 -16.41 21.93 3.66
N TYR A 107 -17.39 21.88 2.75
CA TYR A 107 -17.70 22.98 1.82
C TYR A 107 -18.66 24.03 2.38
N SER A 108 -19.10 23.90 3.63
CA SER A 108 -20.04 24.87 4.23
C SER A 108 -19.34 26.21 4.45
N ARG A 109 -20.01 27.31 4.07
CA ARG A 109 -19.45 28.65 4.15
C ARG A 109 -19.10 29.07 5.59
N GLU A 110 -19.84 28.55 6.56
CA GLU A 110 -19.68 28.83 7.99
C GLU A 110 -18.82 27.78 8.71
N ALA A 111 -18.21 26.86 7.98
CA ALA A 111 -17.36 25.83 8.57
C ALA A 111 -15.98 26.39 8.92
N GLU A 112 -15.52 26.13 10.14
CA GLU A 112 -14.13 26.34 10.51
C GLU A 112 -13.30 25.18 9.96
N LEU A 113 -12.25 25.48 9.18
CA LEU A 113 -11.42 24.46 8.52
C LEU A 113 -10.15 24.19 9.30
N TYR A 114 -9.81 22.91 9.40
CA TYR A 114 -8.54 22.44 9.93
C TYR A 114 -7.78 21.74 8.81
N LEU A 115 -6.64 22.30 8.46
CA LEU A 115 -5.92 22.09 7.21
C LEU A 115 -4.85 21.03 7.37
N CYS A 116 -4.72 20.16 6.38
CA CYS A 116 -3.54 19.30 6.25
C CYS A 116 -2.28 20.14 5.97
N PRO A 117 -1.07 19.57 6.14
CA PRO A 117 0.18 20.31 5.98
C PRO A 117 0.35 21.01 4.63
N PHE A 118 -0.13 20.39 3.55
CA PHE A 118 -0.04 20.95 2.20
C PHE A 118 -0.89 22.23 2.08
N GLU A 119 -2.15 22.19 2.50
CA GLU A 119 -3.04 23.36 2.48
C GLU A 119 -2.55 24.49 3.39
N ALA A 120 -1.99 24.14 4.56
CA ALA A 120 -1.38 25.11 5.46
C ALA A 120 -0.14 25.79 4.83
N GLN A 121 0.71 25.02 4.14
CA GLN A 121 1.89 25.54 3.44
C GLN A 121 1.53 26.46 2.27
N GLU A 122 0.43 26.16 1.56
CA GLU A 122 -0.13 27.03 0.52
C GLU A 122 -0.77 28.31 1.08
N GLY A 123 -0.88 28.45 2.40
CA GLY A 123 -1.46 29.62 3.05
C GLY A 123 -2.98 29.69 2.88
N LYS A 124 -3.66 28.56 2.72
CA LYS A 124 -5.12 28.51 2.67
C LYS A 124 -5.73 29.01 3.99
N PRO A 125 -6.95 29.59 3.95
CA PRO A 125 -7.61 30.07 5.16
C PRO A 125 -8.08 28.90 6.04
N GLY A 126 -7.53 28.81 7.26
CA GLY A 126 -7.85 27.77 8.23
C GLY A 126 -6.77 27.65 9.31
N LEU A 127 -6.86 26.62 10.13
CA LEU A 127 -5.86 26.31 11.16
C LEU A 127 -5.15 25.00 10.84
N PRO A 128 -3.82 24.89 11.03
CA PRO A 128 -3.14 23.61 10.85
C PRO A 128 -3.68 22.55 11.81
N GLU A 129 -3.97 21.35 11.28
CA GLU A 129 -4.62 20.27 12.04
C GLU A 129 -3.78 19.79 13.24
N GLU A 130 -2.45 19.86 13.15
CA GLU A 130 -1.52 19.48 14.22
C GLU A 130 -1.54 20.44 15.43
N GLN A 131 -2.29 21.55 15.33
CA GLN A 131 -2.46 22.52 16.40
C GLN A 131 -3.80 22.40 17.13
N VAL A 132 -4.71 21.55 16.63
CA VAL A 132 -6.09 21.41 17.12
C VAL A 132 -6.27 20.02 17.72
N ARG A 133 -6.75 19.95 18.97
CA ARG A 133 -7.11 18.68 19.62
C ARG A 133 -8.56 18.29 19.38
N LEU A 134 -8.82 16.98 19.43
CA LEU A 134 -10.15 16.39 19.30
C LEU A 134 -11.13 16.93 20.35
N ASP A 135 -10.67 17.17 21.58
CA ASP A 135 -11.48 17.75 22.64
C ASP A 135 -11.81 19.24 22.51
N GLU A 136 -11.10 19.96 21.63
CA GLU A 136 -11.47 21.33 21.28
C GLU A 136 -12.70 21.35 20.36
N VAL A 137 -12.87 20.33 19.51
CA VAL A 137 -13.89 20.30 18.45
C VAL A 137 -15.06 19.35 18.74
N LEU A 138 -14.87 18.37 19.63
CA LEU A 138 -15.91 17.51 20.18
C LEU A 138 -15.85 17.60 21.71
N ALA A 139 -16.87 18.14 22.36
CA ALA A 139 -16.88 18.27 23.82
C ALA A 139 -18.07 17.56 24.48
N GLU A 140 -19.22 17.56 23.80
CA GLU A 140 -20.48 17.02 24.31
C GLU A 140 -21.04 15.93 23.41
N LYS A 141 -21.78 15.00 24.01
CA LYS A 141 -22.48 13.96 23.27
C LYS A 141 -23.39 14.59 22.20
N GLY A 142 -23.23 14.14 20.96
CA GLY A 142 -23.96 14.65 19.81
C GLY A 142 -23.19 15.67 18.97
N ASP A 143 -22.06 16.20 19.49
CA ASP A 143 -21.15 17.01 18.70
C ASP A 143 -20.65 16.23 17.47
N ARG A 144 -20.42 16.98 16.39
CA ARG A 144 -20.03 16.45 15.08
C ARG A 144 -18.83 17.18 14.54
N LEU A 145 -17.92 16.41 13.96
CA LEU A 145 -16.77 16.86 13.19
C LEU A 145 -16.83 16.16 11.83
N THR A 146 -16.52 16.90 10.77
CA THR A 146 -16.43 16.36 9.43
C THR A 146 -14.97 16.15 9.07
N TYR A 147 -14.66 15.01 8.47
CA TYR A 147 -13.37 14.71 7.88
C TYR A 147 -13.58 14.45 6.39
N LEU A 148 -12.85 15.15 5.54
CA LEU A 148 -12.88 14.96 4.10
C LEU A 148 -11.55 14.33 3.68
N TYR A 149 -11.63 13.20 2.99
CA TYR A 149 -10.47 12.56 2.36
C TYR A 149 -10.70 12.46 0.85
N ASP A 150 -9.64 12.67 0.10
CA ASP A 150 -9.65 12.76 -1.35
C ASP A 150 -10.59 13.83 -1.90
N PHE A 151 -10.03 14.99 -2.24
CA PHE A 151 -10.79 16.08 -2.84
C PHE A 151 -11.28 15.78 -4.26
N GLY A 152 -10.82 14.68 -4.88
CA GLY A 152 -11.34 14.15 -6.15
C GLY A 152 -12.62 13.33 -5.95
N ASP A 153 -12.53 12.26 -5.14
CA ASP A 153 -13.67 11.35 -4.89
C ASP A 153 -14.65 11.84 -3.81
N ASP A 154 -14.29 12.86 -3.04
CA ASP A 154 -15.11 13.56 -2.05
C ASP A 154 -15.62 12.67 -0.90
N TRP A 155 -14.70 11.93 -0.25
CA TRP A 155 -15.06 11.03 0.84
C TRP A 155 -15.32 11.76 2.16
N GLU A 156 -16.53 12.25 2.33
CA GLU A 156 -16.94 12.90 3.59
C GLU A 156 -17.29 11.87 4.69
N HIS A 157 -16.57 11.96 5.80
CA HIS A 157 -16.75 11.20 7.02
C HIS A 157 -17.38 12.06 8.10
N LEU A 158 -18.53 11.64 8.60
CA LEU A 158 -19.18 12.27 9.74
C LEU A 158 -18.76 11.59 11.04
N ILE A 159 -18.00 12.29 11.87
CA ILE A 159 -17.56 11.84 13.19
C ILE A 159 -18.53 12.39 14.22
N THR A 160 -19.31 11.51 14.87
CA THR A 160 -20.27 11.89 15.91
C THR A 160 -19.83 11.39 17.28
N LEU A 161 -19.70 12.29 18.26
CA LEU A 161 -19.39 11.93 19.65
C LEU A 161 -20.61 11.26 20.32
N GLN A 162 -20.50 9.97 20.63
CA GLN A 162 -21.61 9.19 21.22
C GLN A 162 -21.56 9.15 22.75
N ALA A 163 -20.36 9.19 23.35
CA ALA A 163 -20.15 9.23 24.78
C ALA A 163 -18.75 9.76 25.14
N VAL A 164 -18.66 10.39 26.32
CA VAL A 164 -17.40 10.73 26.99
C VAL A 164 -17.27 9.80 28.20
N LEU A 165 -16.22 9.01 28.26
CA LEU A 165 -15.99 7.98 29.28
C LEU A 165 -14.71 8.29 30.07
N PRO A 166 -14.62 7.86 31.35
CA PRO A 166 -13.38 7.97 32.11
C PRO A 166 -12.25 7.18 31.43
N ARG A 167 -11.07 7.79 31.32
CA ARG A 167 -9.89 7.13 30.76
C ARG A 167 -9.40 6.04 31.71
N GLN A 168 -9.36 4.80 31.23
CA GLN A 168 -8.82 3.67 31.97
C GLN A 168 -7.29 3.67 31.89
N GLU A 169 -6.59 3.35 32.98
CA GLU A 169 -5.14 3.22 32.94
C GLU A 169 -4.71 2.09 32.00
N GLY A 170 -3.68 2.32 31.18
CA GLY A 170 -3.14 1.31 30.23
C GLY A 170 -4.00 1.00 29.00
N ALA A 171 -5.21 1.58 28.86
CA ALA A 171 -5.99 1.42 27.62
C ALA A 171 -5.25 2.03 26.40
N PRO A 172 -5.47 1.52 25.18
CA PRO A 172 -4.87 2.09 23.97
C PRO A 172 -5.45 3.48 23.67
N ARG A 173 -4.69 4.32 22.94
CA ARG A 173 -5.16 5.66 22.53
C ARG A 173 -6.26 5.61 21.46
N ALA A 174 -6.30 4.54 20.66
CA ALA A 174 -7.34 4.30 19.68
C ALA A 174 -7.72 2.80 19.64
N ARG A 175 -9.02 2.52 19.56
CA ARG A 175 -9.56 1.17 19.43
C ARG A 175 -10.87 1.16 18.67
N CYS A 176 -11.04 0.24 17.75
CA CYS A 176 -12.32 -0.07 17.12
C CYS A 176 -13.10 -1.07 17.98
N THR A 177 -14.38 -0.75 18.22
CA THR A 177 -15.29 -1.55 19.05
C THR A 177 -16.44 -2.17 18.27
N ALA A 178 -16.73 -1.65 17.08
CA ALA A 178 -17.72 -2.19 16.16
C ALA A 178 -17.58 -1.52 14.79
N GLY A 179 -18.13 -2.14 13.75
CA GLY A 179 -18.22 -1.55 12.41
C GLY A 179 -19.15 -2.37 11.53
N LYS A 180 -19.45 -1.85 10.33
CA LYS A 180 -20.20 -2.58 9.31
C LYS A 180 -19.82 -2.12 7.91
N ARG A 181 -19.98 -3.04 6.95
CA ARG A 181 -19.61 -2.94 5.53
C ARG A 181 -18.11 -2.78 5.28
N ALA A 182 -17.70 -3.36 4.17
CA ALA A 182 -16.40 -3.10 3.57
C ALA A 182 -16.25 -1.59 3.27
N ALA A 183 -15.07 -1.03 3.48
CA ALA A 183 -14.79 0.36 3.15
C ALA A 183 -14.55 0.53 1.63
N PRO A 184 -14.73 1.74 1.09
CA PRO A 184 -14.31 2.04 -0.28
C PRO A 184 -12.83 1.78 -0.49
N SER A 185 -12.45 1.23 -1.65
CA SER A 185 -11.04 1.20 -2.07
C SER A 185 -10.60 2.60 -2.50
N GLU A 186 -9.29 2.83 -2.56
CA GLU A 186 -8.73 4.03 -3.17
C GLU A 186 -9.21 4.17 -4.63
N ASP A 187 -9.35 5.42 -5.09
CA ASP A 187 -9.68 5.81 -6.47
C ASP A 187 -10.91 5.09 -7.07
N CYS A 188 -11.90 4.75 -6.25
CA CYS A 188 -13.08 4.02 -6.74
C CYS A 188 -14.18 4.92 -7.32
N GLY A 189 -13.98 6.24 -7.39
CA GLY A 189 -14.90 7.19 -8.00
C GLY A 189 -16.00 7.66 -7.05
N GLY A 190 -15.65 7.88 -5.78
CA GLY A 190 -16.58 8.36 -4.75
C GLY A 190 -17.71 7.37 -4.43
N ALA A 191 -18.69 7.82 -3.66
CA ALA A 191 -19.78 6.95 -3.18
C ALA A 191 -20.55 6.21 -4.31
N PRO A 192 -20.87 6.83 -5.47
CA PRO A 192 -21.51 6.13 -6.58
C PRO A 192 -20.63 5.01 -7.15
N GLY A 193 -19.33 5.28 -7.34
CA GLY A 193 -18.39 4.31 -7.86
C GLY A 193 -18.18 3.13 -6.89
N TYR A 194 -18.13 3.41 -5.58
CA TYR A 194 -18.10 2.36 -4.55
C TYR A 194 -19.31 1.42 -4.60
N GLU A 195 -20.54 1.95 -4.66
CA GLU A 195 -21.73 1.10 -4.70
C GLU A 195 -21.76 0.25 -5.99
N PHE A 196 -21.32 0.83 -7.10
CA PHE A 196 -21.18 0.13 -8.38
C PHE A 196 -20.15 -1.02 -8.30
N VAL A 197 -18.93 -0.74 -7.83
CA VAL A 197 -17.87 -1.76 -7.72
C VAL A 197 -18.22 -2.80 -6.67
N SER A 198 -18.83 -2.41 -5.54
CA SER A 198 -19.33 -3.36 -4.53
C SER A 198 -20.35 -4.33 -5.12
N ALA A 199 -21.26 -3.86 -5.97
CA ALA A 199 -22.22 -4.73 -6.65
C ALA A 199 -21.53 -5.64 -7.69
N ALA A 200 -20.60 -5.09 -8.48
CA ALA A 200 -19.91 -5.83 -9.52
C ALA A 200 -18.97 -6.94 -8.96
N THR A 201 -18.48 -6.79 -7.73
CA THR A 201 -17.49 -7.71 -7.13
C THR A 201 -18.06 -8.70 -6.12
N ASP A 202 -19.33 -8.55 -5.71
CA ASP A 202 -20.00 -9.46 -4.77
C ASP A 202 -21.03 -10.34 -5.50
N PRO A 203 -20.76 -11.65 -5.71
CA PRO A 203 -21.67 -12.57 -6.36
C PRO A 203 -23.02 -12.75 -5.66
N GLU A 204 -23.09 -12.45 -4.36
CA GLU A 204 -24.33 -12.51 -3.58
C GLU A 204 -25.13 -11.21 -3.65
N HIS A 205 -24.59 -10.15 -4.26
CA HIS A 205 -25.26 -8.88 -4.39
C HIS A 205 -26.48 -8.97 -5.32
N PRO A 206 -27.66 -8.41 -4.96
CA PRO A 206 -28.87 -8.50 -5.79
C PRO A 206 -28.71 -7.97 -7.22
N HIS A 207 -27.84 -6.96 -7.39
CA HIS A 207 -27.55 -6.32 -8.68
C HIS A 207 -26.24 -6.80 -9.32
N HIS A 208 -25.65 -7.90 -8.84
CA HIS A 208 -24.34 -8.37 -9.29
C HIS A 208 -24.26 -8.56 -10.81
N ALA A 209 -25.21 -9.28 -11.39
CA ALA A 209 -25.19 -9.60 -12.82
C ALA A 209 -25.27 -8.34 -13.71
N GLU A 210 -26.05 -7.34 -13.29
CA GLU A 210 -26.19 -6.07 -14.01
C GLU A 210 -24.92 -5.22 -13.90
N ALA A 211 -24.42 -5.03 -12.67
CA ALA A 211 -23.21 -4.26 -12.40
C ALA A 211 -21.98 -4.90 -13.07
N LEU A 212 -21.86 -6.23 -13.04
CA LEU A 212 -20.78 -6.96 -13.72
C LEU A 212 -20.82 -6.74 -15.24
N ALA A 213 -22.00 -6.86 -15.86
CA ALA A 213 -22.16 -6.64 -17.29
C ALA A 213 -21.83 -5.20 -17.70
N GLU A 214 -22.23 -4.22 -16.90
CA GLU A 214 -21.90 -2.81 -17.11
C GLU A 214 -20.39 -2.55 -16.92
N TYR A 215 -19.78 -3.14 -15.89
CA TYR A 215 -18.34 -3.03 -15.65
C TYR A 215 -17.54 -3.57 -16.84
N GLN A 216 -17.90 -4.78 -17.31
CA GLN A 216 -17.27 -5.40 -18.48
C GLN A 216 -17.47 -4.56 -19.75
N ARG A 217 -18.64 -3.94 -19.92
CA ARG A 217 -18.92 -3.04 -21.05
C ARG A 217 -18.06 -1.78 -21.01
N PHE A 218 -17.88 -1.18 -19.83
CA PHE A 218 -17.17 0.10 -19.70
C PHE A 218 -15.64 -0.08 -19.71
N TYR A 219 -15.15 -1.07 -18.96
CA TYR A 219 -13.72 -1.30 -18.78
C TYR A 219 -13.13 -2.36 -19.71
N GLY A 220 -13.96 -3.16 -20.39
CA GLY A 220 -13.51 -4.21 -21.31
C GLY A 220 -12.81 -5.38 -20.62
N GLN A 221 -12.96 -5.52 -19.31
CA GLN A 221 -12.30 -6.51 -18.47
C GLN A 221 -13.20 -6.92 -17.29
N GLU A 222 -12.87 -8.03 -16.64
CA GLU A 222 -13.50 -8.41 -15.38
C GLU A 222 -13.22 -7.37 -14.27
N PRO A 223 -14.10 -7.23 -13.27
CA PRO A 223 -13.84 -6.43 -12.09
C PRO A 223 -12.51 -6.79 -11.47
N ASP A 224 -11.68 -5.77 -11.27
CA ASP A 224 -10.37 -5.93 -10.67
C ASP A 224 -10.57 -6.31 -9.19
N PRO A 225 -10.18 -7.52 -8.74
CA PRO A 225 -10.32 -7.92 -7.35
C PRO A 225 -9.54 -7.01 -6.38
N ASP A 226 -8.55 -6.27 -6.90
CA ASP A 226 -7.73 -5.35 -6.13
C ASP A 226 -8.43 -4.01 -5.91
N ARG A 227 -9.45 -3.69 -6.73
CA ARG A 227 -10.37 -2.56 -6.56
C ARG A 227 -11.62 -2.92 -5.78
N ALA A 228 -11.72 -4.16 -5.28
CA ALA A 228 -12.84 -4.56 -4.45
C ALA A 228 -12.82 -3.77 -3.13
N PRO A 229 -14.00 -3.46 -2.56
CA PRO A 229 -14.10 -2.87 -1.23
C PRO A 229 -13.27 -3.58 -0.18
N VAL A 230 -12.62 -2.81 0.71
CA VAL A 230 -11.78 -3.33 1.78
C VAL A 230 -12.65 -3.99 2.85
N PRO A 231 -12.58 -5.31 3.06
CA PRO A 231 -13.44 -6.00 4.03
C PRO A 231 -13.29 -5.44 5.43
N PHE A 232 -14.38 -5.45 6.21
CA PHE A 232 -14.31 -5.05 7.61
C PHE A 232 -14.00 -6.26 8.49
N ASP A 233 -12.80 -6.27 9.06
CA ASP A 233 -12.40 -7.14 10.16
C ASP A 233 -11.95 -6.29 11.35
N ILE A 234 -12.57 -6.50 12.51
CA ILE A 234 -12.31 -5.68 13.70
C ILE A 234 -10.92 -5.92 14.30
N GLU A 235 -10.39 -7.13 14.17
CA GLU A 235 -9.06 -7.48 14.68
C GLU A 235 -7.97 -6.92 13.76
N GLU A 236 -8.17 -6.96 12.45
CA GLU A 236 -7.28 -6.30 11.49
C GLU A 236 -7.25 -4.79 11.71
N VAL A 237 -8.42 -4.16 11.89
CA VAL A 237 -8.51 -2.73 12.20
C VAL A 237 -7.81 -2.41 13.52
N ASN A 238 -8.03 -3.18 14.58
CA ASN A 238 -7.37 -2.92 15.87
C ASN A 238 -5.86 -3.13 15.82
N THR A 239 -5.38 -4.06 15.00
CA THR A 239 -3.94 -4.23 14.73
C THR A 239 -3.36 -2.99 14.06
N ALA A 240 -4.05 -2.45 13.04
CA ALA A 240 -3.63 -1.21 12.38
C ALA A 240 -3.67 0.00 13.33
N LEU A 241 -4.72 0.14 14.14
CA LEU A 241 -4.85 1.21 15.13
C LEU A 241 -3.74 1.17 16.19
N ALA A 242 -3.39 -0.02 16.68
CA ALA A 242 -2.28 -0.17 17.63
C ALA A 242 -0.94 0.25 17.02
N ALA A 243 -0.74 0.02 15.72
CA ALA A 243 0.48 0.41 15.01
C ALA A 243 0.67 1.93 14.90
N VAL A 244 -0.42 2.66 14.71
CA VAL A 244 -0.37 4.11 14.45
C VAL A 244 -0.61 4.98 15.67
N SER A 245 -1.26 4.43 16.71
CA SER A 245 -1.58 5.17 17.94
C SER A 245 -0.80 4.70 19.16
N GLY A 246 -0.10 3.56 19.06
CA GLY A 246 0.75 3.01 20.09
C GLY A 246 2.22 3.45 19.96
N PRO A 247 3.05 3.17 20.99
CA PRO A 247 4.49 3.29 20.82
C PRO A 247 4.97 2.35 19.71
N LEU A 248 5.94 2.79 18.92
CA LEU A 248 6.60 1.94 17.95
C LEU A 248 7.08 0.64 18.61
N PRO A 249 6.97 -0.53 17.94
CA PRO A 249 7.50 -1.77 18.49
C PRO A 249 8.97 -1.56 18.90
N ALA A 250 9.31 -1.91 20.14
CA ALA A 250 10.66 -1.70 20.68
C ALA A 250 11.76 -2.41 19.84
N HIS A 251 11.38 -3.42 19.07
CA HIS A 251 12.24 -4.15 18.15
C HIS A 251 11.52 -4.36 16.81
N LEU A 252 11.71 -3.44 15.87
CA LEU A 252 11.51 -3.73 14.45
C LEU A 252 12.73 -4.49 13.92
N PRO A 253 12.56 -5.44 13.00
CA PRO A 253 13.71 -6.04 12.34
C PRO A 253 14.58 -4.98 11.65
N GLY A 254 15.91 -5.17 11.68
CA GLY A 254 16.90 -4.17 11.24
C GLY A 254 16.57 -3.49 9.91
N PRO A 255 16.31 -4.25 8.82
CA PRO A 255 15.97 -3.66 7.53
C PRO A 255 14.73 -2.75 7.54
N ILE A 256 13.70 -3.08 8.32
CA ILE A 256 12.47 -2.28 8.42
C ILE A 256 12.75 -0.97 9.18
N ALA A 257 13.58 -1.02 10.23
CA ALA A 257 13.98 0.18 10.95
C ALA A 257 14.75 1.14 10.04
N ASP A 258 15.73 0.64 9.29
CA ASP A 258 16.51 1.42 8.32
C ASP A 258 15.61 2.07 7.26
N LEU A 259 14.61 1.32 6.75
CA LEU A 259 13.62 1.85 5.81
C LEU A 259 12.85 3.02 6.41
N LEU A 260 12.33 2.88 7.63
CA LEU A 260 11.56 3.93 8.30
C LEU A 260 12.38 5.18 8.61
N GLU A 261 13.69 5.02 8.88
CA GLU A 261 14.62 6.14 9.06
C GLU A 261 14.95 6.85 7.74
N SER A 262 15.00 6.13 6.63
CA SER A 262 15.29 6.69 5.30
C SER A 262 14.14 7.50 4.68
N VAL A 263 12.95 7.42 5.26
CA VAL A 263 11.73 8.00 4.69
C VAL A 263 11.64 9.49 5.02
N PRO A 264 11.59 10.37 4.01
CA PRO A 264 11.58 11.82 4.23
C PRO A 264 10.21 12.36 4.64
N ASN A 265 9.14 11.60 4.41
CA ASN A 265 7.76 12.04 4.56
C ASN A 265 7.05 11.31 5.72
N GLN A 266 6.48 12.07 6.66
CA GLN A 266 5.71 11.54 7.79
C GLN A 266 4.54 10.63 7.34
N MET A 267 3.88 10.98 6.22
CA MET A 267 2.80 10.20 5.62
C MET A 267 3.28 8.81 5.19
N LEU A 268 4.38 8.76 4.44
CA LEU A 268 4.98 7.49 4.03
C LEU A 268 5.46 6.68 5.25
N ARG A 269 5.97 7.36 6.28
CA ARG A 269 6.41 6.70 7.52
C ARG A 269 5.24 6.00 8.20
N VAL A 270 4.09 6.67 8.34
CA VAL A 270 2.86 6.08 8.91
C VAL A 270 2.42 4.87 8.09
N ARG A 271 2.37 5.01 6.75
CA ARG A 271 2.03 3.90 5.85
C ARG A 271 2.91 2.68 6.06
N LEU A 272 4.23 2.88 6.08
CA LEU A 272 5.21 1.81 6.31
C LEU A 272 5.09 1.19 7.71
N LEU A 273 4.69 1.96 8.73
CA LEU A 273 4.42 1.43 10.07
C LEU A 273 3.20 0.52 10.11
N VAL A 274 2.13 0.89 9.41
CA VAL A 274 0.94 0.02 9.25
C VAL A 274 1.34 -1.29 8.56
N LEU A 275 2.09 -1.20 7.46
CA LEU A 275 2.59 -2.38 6.74
C LEU A 275 3.50 -3.24 7.63
N ALA A 276 4.41 -2.62 8.38
CA ALA A 276 5.30 -3.33 9.30
C ALA A 276 4.53 -4.03 10.41
N ALA A 277 3.50 -3.40 10.98
CA ALA A 277 2.66 -4.01 12.00
C ALA A 277 1.84 -5.18 11.44
N LYS A 278 1.25 -5.04 10.24
CA LYS A 278 0.56 -6.14 9.55
C LYS A 278 1.51 -7.31 9.24
N ALA A 279 2.73 -7.00 8.81
CA ALA A 279 3.76 -8.01 8.56
C ALA A 279 4.25 -8.69 9.85
N CYS A 280 4.36 -7.96 10.95
CA CYS A 280 4.87 -8.45 12.23
C CYS A 280 3.79 -9.03 13.16
N ALA A 281 2.50 -8.93 12.80
CA ALA A 281 1.40 -9.48 13.57
C ALA A 281 1.65 -10.96 13.90
N ARG A 282 1.43 -11.32 15.17
CA ARG A 282 1.91 -12.60 15.75
C ARG A 282 1.20 -13.85 15.22
N ASP A 283 0.12 -13.71 14.45
CA ASP A 283 -0.77 -14.80 14.06
C ASP A 283 -0.56 -15.31 12.62
N ALA A 284 0.69 -15.40 12.15
CA ALA A 284 0.98 -16.32 11.05
C ALA A 284 1.16 -17.72 11.65
N ASP A 285 0.19 -18.61 11.43
CA ASP A 285 0.36 -20.05 11.66
C ASP A 285 1.77 -20.47 11.21
N GLU A 286 2.61 -20.94 12.15
CA GLU A 286 3.88 -21.56 11.77
C GLU A 286 3.58 -22.64 10.75
N MET A 287 4.19 -22.55 9.56
CA MET A 287 3.93 -23.54 8.53
C MET A 287 4.35 -24.92 9.03
N GLY A 288 3.42 -25.87 8.98
CA GLY A 288 3.70 -27.26 9.34
C GLY A 288 4.87 -27.84 8.51
N PRO A 289 5.63 -28.83 9.03
CA PRO A 289 6.81 -29.38 8.36
C PRO A 289 6.56 -29.89 6.95
N ALA A 290 5.37 -30.45 6.68
CA ALA A 290 4.99 -30.92 5.34
C ALA A 290 4.87 -29.76 4.33
N THR A 291 4.26 -28.65 4.75
CA THR A 291 4.12 -27.44 3.93
C THR A 291 5.47 -26.78 3.68
N VAL A 292 6.35 -26.72 4.68
CA VAL A 292 7.72 -26.23 4.51
C VAL A 292 8.46 -27.07 3.47
N LYS A 293 8.42 -28.40 3.61
CA LYS A 293 9.05 -29.34 2.67
C LYS A 293 8.55 -29.18 1.23
N GLU A 294 7.25 -29.04 1.05
CA GLU A 294 6.67 -28.81 -0.28
C GLU A 294 7.11 -27.46 -0.86
N THR A 295 7.14 -26.41 -0.04
CA THR A 295 7.52 -25.06 -0.46
C THR A 295 8.97 -24.98 -0.95
N VAL A 296 9.91 -25.61 -0.24
CA VAL A 296 11.34 -25.60 -0.62
C VAL A 296 11.73 -26.72 -1.60
N ARG A 297 10.76 -27.50 -2.10
CA ARG A 297 10.99 -28.61 -3.03
C ARG A 297 11.81 -28.21 -4.27
N PRO A 298 11.60 -27.04 -4.92
CA PRO A 298 12.40 -26.66 -6.08
C PRO A 298 13.90 -26.53 -5.77
N TYR A 299 14.25 -25.94 -4.63
CA TYR A 299 15.64 -25.83 -4.17
C TYR A 299 16.22 -27.19 -3.77
N SER A 300 15.43 -28.02 -3.09
CA SER A 300 15.83 -29.38 -2.71
C SER A 300 16.15 -30.22 -3.95
N TRP A 301 15.25 -30.20 -4.95
CA TRP A 301 15.46 -30.87 -6.24
C TRP A 301 16.74 -30.39 -6.93
N LEU A 302 16.98 -29.07 -6.99
CA LEU A 302 18.18 -28.56 -7.66
C LEU A 302 19.46 -29.03 -6.95
N MET A 303 19.47 -29.06 -5.61
CA MET A 303 20.63 -29.54 -4.86
C MET A 303 20.85 -31.05 -5.02
N GLU A 304 19.78 -31.83 -5.05
CA GLU A 304 19.82 -33.26 -5.35
C GLU A 304 20.36 -33.54 -6.76
N HIS A 305 19.84 -32.81 -7.75
CA HIS A 305 20.24 -32.88 -9.14
C HIS A 305 21.71 -32.51 -9.35
N VAL A 306 22.18 -31.47 -8.65
CA VAL A 306 23.60 -31.08 -8.67
C VAL A 306 24.47 -32.15 -8.02
N GLY A 307 24.06 -32.67 -6.87
CA GLY A 307 24.78 -33.71 -6.12
C GLY A 307 26.21 -33.33 -5.74
N ASP A 308 26.96 -34.30 -5.21
CA ASP A 308 28.34 -34.07 -4.74
C ASP A 308 29.34 -33.88 -5.88
N ASN A 309 29.05 -34.51 -7.03
CA ASN A 309 29.90 -34.42 -8.23
C ASN A 309 29.66 -33.14 -9.04
N GLY A 310 28.56 -32.43 -8.78
CA GLY A 310 28.12 -31.28 -9.55
C GLY A 310 27.62 -31.61 -10.96
N VAL A 311 27.11 -30.58 -11.63
CA VAL A 311 26.62 -30.66 -13.02
C VAL A 311 27.56 -29.89 -13.93
N LYS A 312 27.92 -30.49 -15.08
CA LYS A 312 28.69 -29.80 -16.12
C LYS A 312 27.79 -28.79 -16.82
N LEU A 313 28.21 -27.53 -16.84
CA LEU A 313 27.50 -26.45 -17.52
C LEU A 313 27.83 -26.44 -19.01
N THR A 314 26.96 -25.82 -19.78
CA THR A 314 27.20 -25.43 -21.17
C THR A 314 28.35 -24.40 -21.26
N GLY A 315 28.87 -24.17 -22.47
CA GLY A 315 29.92 -23.16 -22.68
C GLY A 315 29.52 -21.74 -22.25
N ALA A 316 28.23 -21.42 -22.30
CA ALA A 316 27.67 -20.15 -21.83
C ALA A 316 27.35 -20.13 -20.32
N GLY A 317 27.68 -21.21 -19.59
CA GLY A 317 27.52 -21.28 -18.14
C GLY A 317 26.09 -21.60 -17.67
N TYR A 318 25.23 -22.10 -18.56
CA TYR A 318 23.87 -22.57 -18.25
C TYR A 318 23.82 -24.07 -17.98
N LEU A 319 22.79 -24.54 -17.28
CA LEU A 319 22.41 -25.94 -17.16
C LEU A 319 22.24 -26.57 -18.56
N PRO A 320 22.68 -27.83 -18.74
CA PRO A 320 22.55 -28.51 -20.02
C PRO A 320 21.06 -28.80 -20.31
N PRO A 321 20.65 -28.87 -21.60
CA PRO A 321 19.26 -29.08 -21.99
C PRO A 321 18.56 -30.27 -21.31
N ALA A 322 19.29 -31.36 -21.04
CA ALA A 322 18.75 -32.52 -20.33
C ALA A 322 18.29 -32.17 -18.92
N SER A 323 19.11 -31.42 -18.17
CA SER A 323 18.75 -30.95 -16.82
C SER A 323 17.62 -29.94 -16.82
N VAL A 324 17.48 -29.12 -17.88
CA VAL A 324 16.36 -28.17 -18.00
C VAL A 324 15.05 -28.92 -18.21
N ARG A 325 15.03 -29.96 -19.05
CA ARG A 325 13.83 -30.80 -19.25
C ARG A 325 13.46 -31.58 -17.99
N GLU A 326 14.46 -32.14 -17.31
CA GLU A 326 14.25 -32.84 -16.04
C GLU A 326 13.70 -31.92 -14.96
N ALA A 327 14.18 -30.67 -14.89
CA ALA A 327 13.61 -29.64 -14.03
C ALA A 327 12.15 -29.36 -14.37
N ALA A 328 11.84 -29.24 -15.67
CA ALA A 328 10.50 -28.93 -16.14
C ALA A 328 9.49 -30.03 -15.78
N GLU A 329 9.87 -31.29 -15.97
CA GLU A 329 9.06 -32.45 -15.59
C GLU A 329 8.91 -32.55 -14.06
N SER A 330 10.04 -32.52 -13.33
CA SER A 330 10.07 -32.75 -11.88
C SER A 330 9.37 -31.66 -11.06
N LEU A 331 9.35 -30.42 -11.59
CA LEU A 331 8.74 -29.25 -10.93
C LEU A 331 7.37 -28.88 -11.52
N GLY A 332 6.86 -29.65 -12.48
CA GLY A 332 5.56 -29.40 -13.10
C GLY A 332 5.50 -28.07 -13.86
N LEU A 333 6.58 -27.70 -14.56
CA LEU A 333 6.63 -26.47 -15.35
C LEU A 333 5.88 -26.60 -16.68
N GLU A 334 5.60 -27.82 -17.14
CA GLU A 334 4.93 -28.06 -18.44
C GLU A 334 3.53 -27.43 -18.51
N GLU A 335 2.82 -27.36 -17.39
CA GLU A 335 1.51 -26.71 -17.29
C GLU A 335 1.61 -25.18 -17.16
N LYS A 336 2.79 -24.65 -16.79
CA LYS A 336 2.99 -23.26 -16.37
C LYS A 336 3.85 -22.44 -17.34
N TRP A 337 4.64 -23.10 -18.19
CA TRP A 337 5.62 -22.46 -19.07
C TRP A 337 5.25 -22.68 -20.54
N ILE A 338 5.08 -21.59 -21.29
CA ILE A 338 4.65 -21.62 -22.69
C ILE A 338 5.78 -22.09 -23.64
N GLY A 339 7.04 -22.00 -23.21
CA GLY A 339 8.20 -22.36 -24.02
C GLY A 339 8.54 -23.85 -23.99
N SER A 340 9.46 -24.26 -24.87
CA SER A 340 9.90 -25.66 -25.02
C SER A 340 10.72 -26.24 -23.85
N ALA A 341 10.94 -25.46 -22.79
CA ALA A 341 11.64 -25.84 -21.56
C ALA A 341 12.96 -26.62 -21.79
N ASN A 342 13.74 -26.24 -22.80
CA ASN A 342 14.94 -26.97 -23.22
C ASN A 342 16.25 -26.15 -23.19
N ARG A 343 16.15 -24.85 -22.92
CA ARG A 343 17.27 -23.92 -22.76
C ARG A 343 17.03 -23.07 -21.53
N GLU A 344 17.95 -23.10 -20.57
CA GLU A 344 17.80 -22.37 -19.31
C GLU A 344 17.61 -20.86 -19.55
N SER A 345 18.38 -20.26 -20.45
CA SER A 345 18.26 -18.84 -20.81
C SER A 345 16.91 -18.43 -21.42
N GLN A 346 16.08 -19.41 -21.77
CA GLN A 346 14.73 -19.23 -22.30
C GLN A 346 13.69 -19.98 -21.45
N THR A 347 14.05 -20.38 -20.24
CA THR A 347 13.16 -21.06 -19.28
C THR A 347 13.34 -20.36 -17.93
N LEU A 348 12.71 -19.17 -17.81
CA LEU A 348 12.91 -18.27 -16.68
C LEU A 348 12.76 -18.94 -15.30
N PRO A 349 11.78 -19.84 -15.05
CA PRO A 349 11.69 -20.51 -13.75
C PRO A 349 12.94 -21.31 -13.38
N VAL A 350 13.55 -22.02 -14.34
CA VAL A 350 14.77 -22.80 -14.11
C VAL A 350 15.97 -21.86 -13.91
N LEU A 351 16.04 -20.78 -14.69
CA LEU A 351 17.09 -19.77 -14.55
C LEU A 351 17.04 -19.11 -13.17
N ASN A 352 15.85 -18.67 -12.75
CA ASN A 352 15.61 -18.00 -11.48
C ASN A 352 15.91 -18.93 -10.30
N LEU A 353 15.52 -20.19 -10.39
CA LEU A 353 15.86 -21.21 -9.38
C LEU A 353 17.38 -21.36 -9.23
N ARG A 354 18.13 -21.53 -10.32
CA ARG A 354 19.61 -21.62 -10.24
C ARG A 354 20.22 -20.35 -9.68
N GLU A 355 19.84 -19.19 -10.20
CA GLU A 355 20.47 -17.92 -9.84
C GLU A 355 20.19 -17.52 -8.41
N SER A 356 18.95 -17.69 -7.95
CA SER A 356 18.60 -17.45 -6.55
C SER A 356 19.33 -18.42 -5.61
N ALA A 357 19.43 -19.71 -5.95
CA ALA A 357 20.21 -20.67 -5.16
C ALA A 357 21.70 -20.30 -5.06
N GLN A 358 22.27 -19.74 -6.13
CA GLN A 358 23.63 -19.21 -6.10
C GLN A 358 23.76 -17.93 -5.26
N LYS A 359 22.81 -16.99 -5.37
CA LYS A 359 22.78 -15.75 -4.57
C LYS A 359 22.60 -16.04 -3.09
N ALA A 360 21.79 -17.05 -2.74
CA ALA A 360 21.66 -17.57 -1.38
C ALA A 360 22.90 -18.35 -0.90
N GLY A 361 23.92 -18.54 -1.75
CA GLY A 361 25.15 -19.21 -1.38
C GLY A 361 25.04 -20.73 -1.25
N LEU A 362 23.96 -21.36 -1.76
CA LEU A 362 23.80 -22.82 -1.78
C LEU A 362 24.64 -23.47 -2.89
N LEU A 363 24.83 -22.74 -3.99
CA LEU A 363 25.52 -23.21 -5.19
C LEU A 363 26.63 -22.26 -5.62
N ARG A 364 27.64 -22.79 -6.29
CA ARG A 364 28.70 -21.99 -6.93
C ARG A 364 29.08 -22.57 -8.29
N LYS A 365 29.50 -21.68 -9.20
CA LYS A 365 30.14 -22.08 -10.46
C LYS A 365 31.66 -22.19 -10.26
N SER A 366 32.26 -23.28 -10.71
CA SER A 366 33.72 -23.45 -10.71
C SER A 366 34.14 -24.34 -11.86
N LYS A 367 35.12 -23.90 -12.65
CA LYS A 367 35.71 -24.66 -13.78
C LYS A 367 34.66 -25.28 -14.71
N GLY A 368 33.63 -24.51 -15.08
CA GLY A 368 32.54 -24.96 -15.97
C GLY A 368 31.57 -25.97 -15.34
N ARG A 369 31.57 -26.13 -14.01
CA ARG A 369 30.60 -26.95 -13.27
C ARG A 369 29.81 -26.11 -12.27
N LEU A 370 28.58 -26.52 -12.01
CA LEU A 370 27.77 -26.08 -10.88
C LEU A 370 27.96 -27.07 -9.74
N LEU A 371 28.26 -26.58 -8.54
CA LEU A 371 28.62 -27.38 -7.37
C LEU A 371 27.88 -26.89 -6.14
N LEU A 372 27.58 -27.80 -5.21
CA LEU A 372 27.14 -27.46 -3.85
C LEU A 372 28.25 -26.74 -3.08
N THR A 373 27.89 -25.69 -2.36
CA THR A 373 28.76 -25.08 -1.34
C THR A 373 28.75 -25.91 -0.06
N SER A 374 29.54 -25.51 0.96
CA SER A 374 29.43 -26.09 2.30
C SER A 374 28.05 -25.86 2.91
N ALA A 375 27.51 -24.64 2.78
CA ALA A 375 26.17 -24.29 3.24
C ALA A 375 25.10 -25.13 2.53
N GLY A 376 25.18 -25.24 1.18
CA GLY A 376 24.25 -26.06 0.41
C GLY A 376 24.26 -27.54 0.82
N ARG A 377 25.42 -28.10 1.15
CA ARG A 377 25.50 -29.47 1.70
C ARG A 377 24.88 -29.60 3.08
N ALA A 378 25.04 -28.59 3.95
CA ALA A 378 24.55 -28.62 5.32
C ALA A 378 23.01 -28.64 5.40
N VAL A 379 22.33 -27.96 4.48
CA VAL A 379 20.86 -27.85 4.47
C VAL A 379 20.16 -28.78 3.48
N ARG A 380 20.92 -29.59 2.72
CA ARG A 380 20.39 -30.39 1.59
C ARG A 380 19.25 -31.32 1.99
N ASP A 381 19.41 -32.02 3.10
CA ASP A 381 18.49 -33.08 3.54
C ASP A 381 17.55 -32.61 4.68
N ASP A 382 17.59 -31.32 5.02
CA ASP A 382 16.75 -30.69 6.04
C ASP A 382 15.95 -29.52 5.42
N PRO A 383 14.69 -29.76 5.03
CA PRO A 383 13.85 -28.73 4.43
C PRO A 383 13.62 -27.51 5.33
N ARG A 384 13.65 -27.67 6.65
CA ARG A 384 13.47 -26.55 7.57
C ARG A 384 14.74 -25.70 7.63
N ALA A 385 15.91 -26.33 7.74
CA ALA A 385 17.18 -25.62 7.66
C ALA A 385 17.35 -24.90 6.31
N LEU A 386 16.89 -25.51 5.21
CA LEU A 386 16.89 -24.87 3.89
C LEU A 386 15.96 -23.65 3.83
N TRP A 387 14.76 -23.75 4.40
CA TRP A 387 13.83 -22.62 4.52
C TRP A 387 14.46 -21.46 5.32
N ASP A 388 14.97 -21.75 6.51
CA ASP A 388 15.56 -20.74 7.39
C ASP A 388 16.79 -20.10 6.72
N HIS A 389 17.66 -20.90 6.08
CA HIS A 389 18.81 -20.40 5.31
C HIS A 389 18.39 -19.50 4.14
N LEU A 390 17.33 -19.85 3.41
CA LEU A 390 16.82 -19.00 2.33
C LEU A 390 16.29 -17.67 2.87
N ALA A 391 15.53 -17.69 3.97
CA ALA A 391 14.99 -16.50 4.62
C ALA A 391 16.10 -15.57 5.13
N GLU A 392 17.13 -16.12 5.78
CA GLU A 392 18.29 -15.36 6.29
C GLU A 392 19.13 -14.69 5.21
N ARG A 393 19.00 -15.13 3.95
CA ARG A 393 19.72 -14.55 2.81
C ARG A 393 18.89 -13.52 2.05
N MET A 394 17.76 -13.10 2.61
CA MET A 394 16.87 -12.09 2.05
C MET A 394 16.89 -10.80 2.89
N PRO A 395 16.76 -9.61 2.25
CA PRO A 395 16.89 -9.41 0.81
C PRO A 395 18.30 -9.79 0.32
N PRO A 396 18.44 -10.29 -0.92
CA PRO A 396 19.74 -10.71 -1.43
C PRO A 396 20.71 -9.53 -1.45
N THR A 397 22.01 -9.78 -1.22
CA THR A 397 23.04 -8.73 -1.16
C THR A 397 22.90 -7.77 -2.36
N PRO A 398 22.60 -6.47 -2.12
CA PRO A 398 22.19 -5.58 -3.20
C PRO A 398 23.34 -5.28 -4.15
N ARG A 399 23.04 -5.08 -5.45
CA ARG A 399 23.98 -4.43 -6.38
C ARG A 399 23.82 -2.92 -6.38
N ALA A 400 22.64 -2.42 -6.01
CA ALA A 400 22.28 -1.01 -5.91
C ALA A 400 21.30 -0.77 -4.76
N GLU A 401 21.29 0.43 -4.21
CA GLU A 401 20.42 0.84 -3.10
C GLU A 401 18.91 0.70 -3.45
N VAL A 402 18.51 1.08 -4.67
CA VAL A 402 17.10 0.94 -5.11
C VAL A 402 16.64 -0.52 -5.14
N GLU A 403 17.54 -1.47 -5.44
CA GLU A 403 17.22 -2.91 -5.41
C GLU A 403 17.03 -3.40 -3.98
N GLN A 404 17.80 -2.86 -3.03
CA GLN A 404 17.64 -3.15 -1.60
C GLN A 404 16.24 -2.74 -1.14
N TRP A 405 15.85 -1.49 -1.42
CA TRP A 405 14.53 -0.98 -1.07
C TRP A 405 13.41 -1.73 -1.78
N GLY A 406 13.54 -1.98 -3.09
CA GLY A 406 12.55 -2.76 -3.84
C GLY A 406 12.35 -4.17 -3.28
N CYS A 407 13.43 -4.88 -2.96
CA CYS A 407 13.34 -6.22 -2.36
C CYS A 407 12.76 -6.20 -0.95
N LEU A 408 13.13 -5.24 -0.11
CA LEU A 408 12.59 -5.10 1.24
C LEU A 408 11.09 -4.77 1.20
N LEU A 409 10.69 -3.82 0.37
CA LEU A 409 9.29 -3.43 0.17
C LEU A 409 8.45 -4.61 -0.36
N MET A 410 9.00 -5.40 -1.29
CA MET A 410 8.35 -6.64 -1.75
C MET A 410 8.03 -7.57 -0.59
N PHE A 411 8.98 -7.86 0.31
CA PHE A 411 8.70 -8.71 1.46
C PHE A 411 7.73 -8.05 2.44
N LEU A 412 7.85 -6.75 2.70
CA LEU A 412 6.96 -6.02 3.59
C LEU A 412 5.51 -6.08 3.11
N LEU A 413 5.27 -5.76 1.83
CA LEU A 413 3.96 -5.73 1.20
C LEU A 413 3.36 -7.14 1.07
N VAL A 414 4.16 -8.14 0.69
CA VAL A 414 3.71 -9.54 0.66
C VAL A 414 3.33 -10.03 2.05
N ALA A 415 4.13 -9.71 3.08
CA ALA A 415 3.84 -10.08 4.47
C ALA A 415 2.61 -9.36 5.05
N ALA A 416 2.33 -8.15 4.55
CA ALA A 416 1.14 -7.38 4.88
C ALA A 416 -0.10 -7.78 4.06
N GLY A 417 0.04 -8.68 3.07
CA GLY A 417 -1.06 -9.14 2.23
C GLY A 417 -1.51 -8.14 1.17
N SER A 418 -0.62 -7.23 0.75
CA SER A 418 -0.90 -6.31 -0.37
C SER A 418 -1.30 -7.09 -1.63
N ARG A 419 -2.24 -6.50 -2.37
CA ARG A 419 -2.78 -7.07 -3.60
C ARG A 419 -2.11 -6.53 -4.86
N ASP A 420 -1.57 -5.30 -4.82
CA ASP A 420 -0.78 -4.70 -5.91
C ASP A 420 0.64 -4.38 -5.46
N VAL A 421 1.41 -5.44 -5.17
CA VAL A 421 2.78 -5.28 -4.69
C VAL A 421 3.66 -4.44 -5.64
N PRO A 422 3.65 -4.63 -6.97
CA PRO A 422 4.42 -3.78 -7.88
C PRO A 422 4.00 -2.31 -7.88
N GLY A 423 2.69 -2.02 -7.85
CA GLY A 423 2.16 -0.66 -7.77
C GLY A 423 2.57 0.01 -6.46
N ASP A 424 2.35 -0.67 -5.34
CA ASP A 424 2.71 -0.15 -4.02
C ASP A 424 4.23 0.11 -3.88
N ILE A 425 5.09 -0.76 -4.43
CA ILE A 425 6.54 -0.50 -4.47
C ILE A 425 6.84 0.75 -5.29
N ALA A 426 6.21 0.91 -6.46
CA ALA A 426 6.42 2.06 -7.33
C ALA A 426 6.02 3.37 -6.66
N ASP A 427 4.87 3.37 -5.98
CA ASP A 427 4.35 4.53 -5.25
C ASP A 427 5.26 4.89 -4.08
N ILE A 428 5.63 3.90 -3.25
CA ILE A 428 6.53 4.11 -2.12
C ILE A 428 7.90 4.63 -2.58
N LEU A 429 8.51 4.02 -3.60
CA LEU A 429 9.80 4.49 -4.12
C LEU A 429 9.69 5.91 -4.69
N THR A 430 8.59 6.24 -5.38
CA THR A 430 8.33 7.60 -5.87
C THR A 430 8.21 8.60 -4.71
N MET A 431 7.50 8.24 -3.64
CA MET A 431 7.36 9.05 -2.44
C MET A 431 8.68 9.21 -1.67
N MET A 432 9.57 8.21 -1.72
CA MET A 432 10.95 8.30 -1.22
C MET A 432 11.85 9.21 -2.07
N GLY A 433 11.38 9.66 -3.25
CA GLY A 433 12.11 10.56 -4.13
C GLY A 433 12.81 9.86 -5.30
N TRP A 434 12.69 8.54 -5.45
CA TRP A 434 13.23 7.83 -6.61
C TRP A 434 12.49 8.22 -7.88
N ARG A 435 13.21 8.27 -9.00
CA ARG A 435 12.68 8.64 -10.32
C ARG A 435 13.30 7.76 -11.40
N VAL A 436 12.59 7.60 -12.52
CA VAL A 436 13.08 6.89 -13.71
C VAL A 436 13.33 7.87 -14.87
N GLY A 437 14.40 7.64 -15.64
CA GLY A 437 14.73 8.44 -16.83
C GLY A 437 14.76 9.95 -16.55
N GLU A 438 14.02 10.73 -17.33
CA GLU A 438 13.89 12.20 -17.28
C GLU A 438 13.13 12.73 -16.05
N GLY A 439 13.35 12.14 -14.87
CA GLY A 439 12.70 12.57 -13.62
C GLY A 439 11.24 12.13 -13.49
N ARG A 440 10.80 11.11 -14.24
CA ARG A 440 9.43 10.57 -14.14
C ARG A 440 9.26 9.76 -12.85
N PRO A 441 8.03 9.66 -12.30
CA PRO A 441 7.72 8.73 -11.21
C PRO A 441 8.15 7.30 -11.52
N VAL A 442 8.50 6.53 -10.50
CA VAL A 442 8.75 5.09 -10.65
C VAL A 442 7.46 4.44 -11.11
N ASP A 443 7.52 3.68 -12.20
CA ASP A 443 6.39 2.91 -12.71
C ASP A 443 6.44 1.45 -12.21
N PRO A 444 5.32 0.70 -12.28
CA PRO A 444 5.29 -0.68 -11.81
C PRO A 444 6.29 -1.62 -12.51
N MET A 445 6.75 -1.30 -13.73
CA MET A 445 7.77 -2.10 -14.41
C MET A 445 9.14 -1.88 -13.77
N ALA A 446 9.51 -0.61 -13.55
CA ALA A 446 10.75 -0.27 -12.85
C ALA A 446 10.77 -0.81 -11.41
N ALA A 447 9.63 -0.77 -10.72
CA ALA A 447 9.48 -1.38 -9.40
C ALA A 447 9.69 -2.90 -9.41
N ARG A 448 9.16 -3.60 -10.44
CA ARG A 448 9.42 -5.05 -10.64
C ARG A 448 10.90 -5.33 -10.84
N ASP A 449 11.59 -4.50 -11.62
CA ASP A 449 13.03 -4.66 -11.85
C ASP A 449 13.83 -4.47 -10.56
N ALA A 450 13.50 -3.44 -9.77
CA ALA A 450 14.12 -3.20 -8.46
C ALA A 450 13.88 -4.36 -7.47
N ALA A 451 12.70 -4.97 -7.50
CA ALA A 451 12.31 -6.07 -6.61
C ALA A 451 12.57 -7.48 -7.18
N TYR A 452 13.17 -7.60 -8.38
CA TYR A 452 13.18 -8.84 -9.16
C TYR A 452 13.81 -10.01 -8.40
N ALA A 453 14.85 -9.75 -7.61
CA ALA A 453 15.56 -10.80 -6.90
C ALA A 453 14.72 -11.42 -5.76
N ALA A 454 13.98 -10.59 -5.01
CA ALA A 454 13.01 -11.06 -4.02
C ALA A 454 11.82 -11.77 -4.70
N TRP A 455 11.32 -11.18 -5.80
CA TRP A 455 10.26 -11.77 -6.60
C TRP A 455 10.61 -13.19 -7.09
N ALA A 456 11.81 -13.38 -7.64
CA ALA A 456 12.24 -14.66 -8.19
C ALA A 456 12.26 -15.79 -7.13
N VAL A 457 12.61 -15.45 -5.89
CA VAL A 457 12.58 -16.39 -4.76
C VAL A 457 11.14 -16.70 -4.37
N LEU A 458 10.30 -15.68 -4.17
CA LEU A 458 8.89 -15.86 -3.84
C LEU A 458 8.16 -16.68 -4.90
N ASP A 459 8.39 -16.43 -6.18
CA ASP A 459 7.81 -17.17 -7.30
C ASP A 459 8.25 -18.64 -7.28
N THR A 460 9.54 -18.90 -7.06
CA THR A 460 10.09 -20.25 -6.93
C THR A 460 9.42 -21.03 -5.78
N LEU A 461 9.08 -20.34 -4.69
CA LEU A 461 8.43 -20.92 -3.51
C LEU A 461 6.90 -21.02 -3.62
N GLY A 462 6.30 -20.67 -4.78
CA GLY A 462 4.86 -20.66 -4.94
C GLY A 462 4.17 -19.58 -4.10
N GLY A 463 4.83 -18.43 -3.96
CA GLY A 463 4.36 -17.28 -3.20
C GLY A 463 3.15 -16.55 -3.80
N TRP A 464 2.69 -16.96 -4.98
CA TRP A 464 1.68 -16.27 -5.78
C TRP A 464 0.53 -17.20 -6.16
N THR A 465 -0.71 -16.70 -6.09
CA THR A 465 -1.93 -17.47 -6.42
C THR A 465 -2.08 -17.75 -7.92
N ARG A 466 -1.49 -16.92 -8.78
CA ARG A 466 -1.42 -17.06 -10.24
C ARG A 466 -0.02 -16.68 -10.73
N GLY A 467 0.23 -16.77 -12.04
CA GLY A 467 1.47 -16.25 -12.64
C GLY A 467 1.68 -14.78 -12.25
N SER A 468 2.79 -14.51 -11.59
CA SER A 468 3.03 -13.30 -10.77
C SER A 468 3.06 -11.96 -11.50
N PHE A 469 3.12 -11.94 -12.83
CA PHE A 469 3.18 -10.70 -13.60
C PHE A 469 1.82 -10.26 -14.16
N SER A 470 0.77 -11.04 -13.92
CA SER A 470 -0.62 -10.66 -14.13
C SER A 470 -1.07 -9.67 -13.04
N ARG A 471 -1.91 -8.68 -13.39
CA ARG A 471 -2.64 -7.87 -12.40
C ARG A 471 -3.55 -8.78 -11.54
N GLY A 472 -3.85 -8.42 -10.29
CA GLY A 472 -4.73 -9.22 -9.43
C GLY A 472 -4.08 -10.44 -8.78
N CYS A 473 -2.74 -10.47 -8.67
CA CYS A 473 -2.03 -11.64 -8.16
C CYS A 473 -1.77 -11.55 -6.65
N ALA A 474 -2.70 -12.09 -5.85
CA ALA A 474 -2.56 -12.10 -4.39
C ALA A 474 -1.44 -13.05 -3.91
N PRO A 475 -0.73 -12.70 -2.82
CA PRO A 475 0.17 -13.60 -2.11
C PRO A 475 -0.53 -14.88 -1.62
N THR A 476 0.13 -16.03 -1.72
CA THR A 476 -0.33 -17.26 -1.06
C THR A 476 0.04 -17.23 0.42
N LYS A 477 -0.61 -18.07 1.24
CA LYS A 477 -0.21 -18.28 2.65
C LYS A 477 1.28 -18.63 2.80
N ARG A 478 1.84 -19.37 1.84
CA ARG A 478 3.27 -19.74 1.79
C ARG A 478 4.14 -18.52 1.48
N GLY A 479 3.71 -17.67 0.54
CA GLY A 479 4.38 -16.40 0.22
C GLY A 479 4.42 -15.45 1.40
N VAL A 480 3.28 -15.25 2.07
CA VAL A 480 3.15 -14.44 3.29
C VAL A 480 4.08 -14.99 4.38
N ALA A 481 4.05 -16.29 4.64
CA ALA A 481 4.90 -16.92 5.65
C ALA A 481 6.40 -16.76 5.35
N PHE A 482 6.82 -16.94 4.09
CA PHE A 482 8.22 -16.76 3.70
C PHE A 482 8.66 -15.31 3.83
N ALA A 483 7.83 -14.36 3.39
CA ALA A 483 8.12 -12.94 3.51
C ALA A 483 8.27 -12.52 4.98
N ARG A 484 7.39 -13.01 5.86
CA ARG A 484 7.52 -12.80 7.32
C ARG A 484 8.81 -13.40 7.89
N ALA A 485 9.23 -14.58 7.42
CA ALA A 485 10.49 -15.19 7.84
C ALA A 485 11.71 -14.39 7.38
N ALA A 486 11.71 -13.94 6.11
CA ALA A 486 12.75 -13.07 5.56
C ALA A 486 12.89 -11.76 6.35
N LEU A 487 11.76 -11.12 6.68
CA LEU A 487 11.77 -9.88 7.46
C LEU A 487 12.28 -10.05 8.89
N ARG A 488 12.13 -11.23 9.53
CA ARG A 488 12.58 -11.46 10.91
C ARG A 488 14.07 -11.79 11.02
N SER A 489 14.72 -12.11 9.91
CA SER A 489 16.12 -12.52 9.91
C SER A 489 17.02 -11.32 10.19
N PRO A 490 18.01 -11.43 11.09
CA PRO A 490 18.99 -10.36 11.30
C PRO A 490 19.80 -10.17 10.01
N ALA A 491 19.83 -8.94 9.49
CA ALA A 491 20.60 -8.57 8.31
C ALA A 491 22.12 -8.64 8.54
#